data_AF-U6MC63-F1
#
_entry.id   AF-U6MC63-F1
#
_cell.length_a   1.000
_cell.length_b   1.000
_cell.length_c   1.000
_cell.angle_alpha   90.00
_cell.angle_beta   90.00
_cell.angle_gamma   90.00
#
_symmetry.space_group_name_H-M   'P 1'
#
loop_
_entity.id
_entity.type
_entity.pdbx_description
1 polymer ?
#
loop_
_entity_poly.entity_id
_entity_poly.type
_entity_poly.pdbx_seq_one_letter_code
_entity_poly.pdbx_strand_id
1 'polypeptide(L)'
;MAISKLIEMNHLIQYRAVLTQENVDEIAEFDPDLAKKAQIALDEGLAVNFQDLDYFYDKELVNKYKQEKKILNKIRQEIFNSPKGVYNMPPSLQEYERPMVRRV
;
A
#
# COMPACT_ATOMS: atom_id res chain seq x y z
N MET A 1 20.62 0.06 -7.81
CA MET A 1 20.93 0.60 -6.46
C MET A 1 19.69 0.62 -5.57
N ALA A 2 18.65 1.39 -5.88
CA ALA A 2 17.33 1.26 -5.22
C ALA A 2 16.57 0.01 -5.70
N ILE A 3 16.68 -0.29 -7.00
CA ILE A 3 15.96 -1.38 -7.65
C ILE A 3 16.34 -2.76 -7.08
N SER A 4 17.62 -3.02 -6.81
CA SER A 4 18.06 -4.31 -6.23
C SER A 4 17.55 -4.52 -4.79
N LYS A 5 17.57 -3.47 -3.94
CA LYS A 5 17.00 -3.53 -2.58
C LYS A 5 15.47 -3.72 -2.60
N LEU A 6 14.78 -3.07 -3.54
CA LEU A 6 13.33 -3.25 -3.74
C LEU A 6 12.99 -4.69 -4.16
N ILE A 7 13.84 -5.31 -4.99
CA ILE A 7 13.69 -6.69 -5.43
C ILE A 7 14.05 -7.69 -4.31
N GLU A 8 15.06 -7.42 -3.49
CA GLU A 8 15.45 -8.30 -2.37
C GLU A 8 14.38 -8.40 -1.26
N MET A 9 13.40 -7.49 -1.23
CA MET A 9 12.20 -7.58 -0.37
C MET A 9 11.17 -8.64 -0.85
N ASN A 10 11.62 -9.64 -1.62
CA ASN A 10 10.89 -10.48 -2.59
C ASN A 10 9.80 -11.45 -2.04
N HIS A 11 9.22 -11.17 -0.87
CA HIS A 11 8.05 -11.89 -0.36
C HIS A 11 6.88 -10.94 0.04
N LEU A 12 7.01 -9.64 -0.22
CA LEU A 12 6.05 -8.61 0.26
C LEU A 12 5.32 -7.84 -0.86
N ILE A 13 5.59 -8.12 -2.13
CA ILE A 13 5.00 -7.37 -3.24
C ILE A 13 3.63 -7.97 -3.58
N GLN A 14 2.59 -7.55 -2.87
CA GLN A 14 1.24 -7.69 -3.37
C GLN A 14 1.06 -6.78 -4.59
N TYR A 15 0.35 -7.25 -5.62
CA TYR A 15 -0.18 -6.37 -6.64
C TYR A 15 -1.13 -5.39 -5.97
N ARG A 16 -0.68 -4.13 -5.84
CA ARG A 16 -1.49 -3.03 -5.29
C ARG A 16 -1.73 -2.03 -6.40
N ALA A 17 -2.99 -1.67 -6.60
CA ALA A 17 -3.39 -0.66 -7.56
C ALA A 17 -3.51 0.69 -6.83
N VAL A 18 -3.04 1.74 -7.50
CA VAL A 18 -3.47 3.11 -7.18
C VAL A 18 -4.66 3.38 -8.08
N LEU A 19 -5.84 3.47 -7.49
CA LEU A 19 -7.08 3.67 -8.23
C LEU A 19 -7.15 5.12 -8.76
N THR A 20 -7.82 5.30 -9.89
CA THR A 20 -8.22 6.59 -10.46
C THR A 20 -9.75 6.69 -10.41
N GLN A 21 -10.31 7.88 -10.67
CA GLN A 21 -11.77 8.03 -10.74
C GLN A 21 -12.37 7.17 -11.85
N GLU A 22 -11.71 7.12 -13.02
CA GLU A 22 -12.11 6.25 -14.14
C GLU A 22 -12.22 4.78 -13.71
N ASN A 23 -11.26 4.28 -12.92
CA ASN A 23 -11.32 2.91 -12.41
C ASN A 23 -12.50 2.70 -11.44
N VAL A 24 -12.84 3.69 -10.62
CA VAL A 24 -13.99 3.59 -9.70
C VAL A 24 -15.29 3.55 -10.49
N ASP A 25 -15.39 4.38 -11.53
CA ASP A 25 -16.56 4.46 -12.39
C ASP A 25 -16.75 3.16 -13.17
N GLU A 26 -15.68 2.58 -13.72
CA GLU A 26 -15.71 1.24 -14.34
C GLU A 26 -16.13 0.16 -13.35
N ILE A 27 -15.60 0.17 -12.11
CA ILE A 27 -16.02 -0.78 -11.08
C ILE A 27 -17.51 -0.62 -10.77
N ALA A 28 -18.03 0.61 -10.75
CA ALA A 28 -19.43 0.89 -10.45
C ALA A 28 -20.40 0.29 -11.47
N GLU A 29 -19.98 0.14 -12.73
CA GLU A 29 -20.78 -0.52 -13.78
C GLU A 29 -21.00 -2.01 -13.50
N PHE A 30 -20.06 -2.67 -12.82
CA PHE A 30 -20.13 -4.11 -12.51
C PHE A 30 -20.55 -4.40 -11.06
N ASP A 31 -20.02 -3.64 -10.11
CA ASP A 31 -20.26 -3.79 -8.68
C ASP A 31 -20.29 -2.41 -7.97
N PRO A 32 -21.48 -1.84 -7.75
CA PRO A 32 -21.63 -0.53 -7.13
C PRO A 32 -21.24 -0.51 -5.64
N ASP A 33 -21.25 -1.67 -4.96
CA ASP A 33 -20.86 -1.74 -3.56
C ASP A 33 -19.33 -1.82 -3.41
N LEU A 34 -18.65 -2.50 -4.33
CA LEU A 34 -17.20 -2.47 -4.43
C LEU A 34 -16.70 -1.09 -4.83
N ALA A 35 -17.41 -0.39 -5.72
CA ALA A 35 -17.07 0.97 -6.15
C ALA A 35 -17.06 1.97 -4.97
N LYS A 36 -18.00 1.86 -4.01
CA LYS A 36 -17.98 2.69 -2.79
C LYS A 36 -16.71 2.48 -1.97
N LYS A 37 -16.22 1.24 -1.89
CA LYS A 37 -14.98 0.90 -1.17
C LYS A 37 -13.74 1.38 -1.94
N ALA A 38 -13.78 1.25 -3.27
CA ALA A 38 -12.78 1.80 -4.19
C ALA A 38 -12.66 3.32 -4.06
N GLN A 39 -13.80 4.02 -3.92
CA GLN A 39 -13.83 5.46 -3.69
C GLN A 39 -13.11 5.84 -2.38
N ILE A 40 -13.32 5.10 -1.28
CA ILE A 40 -12.59 5.36 -0.01
C ILE A 40 -11.07 5.22 -0.20
N ALA A 41 -10.63 4.20 -0.94
CA ALA A 41 -9.21 4.02 -1.22
C ALA A 41 -8.64 5.15 -2.10
N LEU A 42 -9.42 5.64 -3.08
CA LEU A 42 -9.08 6.78 -3.94
C LEU A 42 -8.97 8.08 -3.13
N ASP A 43 -9.97 8.38 -2.30
CA ASP A 43 -10.06 9.61 -1.49
C ASP A 43 -8.85 9.73 -0.53
N GLU A 44 -8.38 8.60 -0.01
CA GLU A 44 -7.22 8.53 0.89
C GLU A 44 -5.88 8.34 0.15
N GLY A 45 -5.94 8.20 -1.19
CA GLY A 45 -4.80 7.96 -2.07
C GLY A 45 -4.01 6.71 -1.67
N LEU A 46 -4.69 5.65 -1.25
CA LEU A 46 -4.08 4.41 -0.76
C LEU A 46 -3.87 3.44 -1.93
N ALA A 47 -2.68 2.84 -1.97
CA ALA A 47 -2.42 1.73 -2.88
C ALA A 47 -2.94 0.45 -2.23
N VAL A 48 -3.92 -0.20 -2.86
CA VAL A 48 -4.68 -1.30 -2.26
C VAL A 48 -4.63 -2.54 -3.13
N ASN A 49 -4.58 -3.72 -2.50
CA ASN A 49 -4.77 -4.97 -3.21
C ASN A 49 -6.27 -5.19 -3.46
N PHE A 50 -6.62 -5.69 -4.63
CA PHE A 50 -7.99 -6.04 -4.99
C PHE A 50 -8.64 -6.99 -3.96
N GLN A 51 -7.90 -7.95 -3.41
CA GLN A 51 -8.43 -8.88 -2.38
C GLN A 51 -8.76 -8.19 -1.05
N ASP A 52 -8.06 -7.11 -0.73
CA ASP A 52 -8.25 -6.41 0.54
C ASP A 52 -9.29 -5.28 0.39
N LEU A 53 -9.58 -4.86 -0.84
CA LEU A 53 -10.56 -3.83 -1.18
C LEU A 53 -11.97 -4.19 -0.71
N ASP A 54 -12.32 -5.47 -0.66
CA ASP A 54 -13.60 -5.92 -0.13
C ASP A 54 -13.82 -5.53 1.34
N TYR A 55 -12.74 -5.33 2.09
CA TYR A 55 -12.75 -5.02 3.51
C TYR A 55 -12.56 -3.52 3.80
N PHE A 56 -12.50 -2.66 2.77
CA PHE A 56 -12.25 -1.23 2.91
C PHE A 56 -13.38 -0.40 3.55
N TYR A 57 -14.44 -1.05 4.02
CA TYR A 57 -15.41 -0.45 4.93
C TYR A 57 -14.90 -0.39 6.39
N ASP A 58 -13.92 -1.24 6.74
CA ASP A 58 -13.32 -1.27 8.06
C ASP A 58 -12.33 -0.11 8.25
N LYS A 59 -12.69 0.83 9.12
CA LYS A 59 -11.86 2.00 9.44
C LYS A 59 -10.50 1.61 10.04
N GLU A 60 -10.41 0.48 10.76
CA GLU A 60 -9.15 0.01 11.31
C GLU A 60 -8.19 -0.43 10.20
N LEU A 61 -8.70 -1.14 9.20
CA LEU A 61 -7.92 -1.56 8.05
C LEU A 61 -7.40 -0.34 7.26
N VAL A 62 -8.28 0.62 6.98
CA VAL A 62 -7.91 1.87 6.29
C VAL A 62 -6.81 2.60 7.07
N ASN A 63 -6.92 2.67 8.40
CA ASN A 63 -5.90 3.31 9.23
C ASN A 63 -4.55 2.58 9.19
N LYS A 64 -4.54 1.24 9.20
CA LYS A 64 -3.31 0.45 9.03
C LYS A 64 -2.64 0.75 7.68
N TYR A 65 -3.41 0.82 6.60
CA TYR A 65 -2.90 1.21 5.27
C TYR A 65 -2.32 2.64 5.26
N LYS A 66 -2.92 3.59 5.98
CA LYS A 66 -2.36 4.94 6.15
C LYS A 66 -1.04 4.95 6.91
N GLN A 67 -0.95 4.18 7.99
CA GLN A 67 0.29 4.05 8.79
C GLN A 67 1.41 3.42 7.96
N GLU A 68 1.10 2.33 7.26
CA GLU A 68 2.02 1.66 6.35
C GLU A 68 2.53 2.63 5.27
N LYS A 69 1.66 3.41 4.63
CA LYS A 69 2.05 4.42 3.62
C LYS A 69 3.05 5.43 4.19
N LYS A 70 2.89 5.87 5.43
CA LYS A 70 3.84 6.79 6.11
C LYS A 70 5.20 6.13 6.31
N ILE A 71 5.23 4.90 6.82
CA ILE A 71 6.46 4.14 7.04
C ILE A 71 7.18 3.88 5.73
N LEU A 72 6.46 3.46 4.67
CA LEU A 72 7.03 3.23 3.35
C LEU A 72 7.63 4.51 2.74
N ASN A 73 6.98 5.66 2.92
CA ASN A 73 7.53 6.93 2.47
C ASN A 73 8.80 7.32 3.25
N LYS A 74 8.82 7.09 4.57
CA LYS A 74 10.01 7.30 5.41
C LYS A 74 11.17 6.41 4.95
N ILE A 75 10.92 5.11 4.72
CA ILE A 75 11.90 4.15 4.20
C ILE A 75 12.42 4.60 2.82
N ARG A 76 11.54 5.03 1.91
CA ARG A 76 11.96 5.54 0.59
C ARG A 76 12.87 6.76 0.71
N GLN A 77 12.55 7.69 1.62
CA GLN A 77 13.38 8.87 1.87
C GLN A 77 14.74 8.50 2.47
N GLU A 78 14.78 7.57 3.43
CA GLU A 78 16.02 7.07 4.02
C GLU A 78 16.92 6.40 2.97
N ILE A 79 16.34 5.56 2.11
CA ILE A 79 17.07 4.94 1.00
C ILE A 79 17.55 5.99 -0.01
N PHE A 80 16.74 6.99 -0.33
CA PHE A 80 17.10 8.04 -1.27
C PHE A 80 18.25 8.91 -0.75
N ASN A 81 18.24 9.22 0.54
CA ASN A 81 19.26 10.02 1.21
C ASN A 81 20.52 9.23 1.59
N SER A 82 20.51 7.91 1.40
CA SER A 82 21.65 7.06 1.73
C SER A 82 22.83 7.31 0.78
N PRO A 83 24.07 7.40 1.29
CA PRO A 83 25.25 7.56 0.46
C PRO A 83 25.45 6.36 -0.47
N LYS A 84 25.93 6.64 -1.69
CA LYS A 84 26.21 5.61 -2.70
C LYS A 84 27.21 4.59 -2.15
N GLY A 85 26.89 3.30 -2.28
CA GLY A 85 27.78 2.20 -1.87
C GLY A 85 27.57 1.70 -0.43
N VAL A 86 26.65 2.28 0.35
CA VAL A 86 26.27 1.75 1.68
C VAL A 86 24.99 0.92 1.57
N TYR A 87 25.08 -0.36 1.94
CA TYR A 87 24.00 -1.34 1.72
C TYR A 87 23.16 -1.64 2.97
N ASN A 88 23.39 -0.95 4.08
CA ASN A 88 22.66 -1.17 5.33
C ASN A 88 21.14 -1.02 5.15
N MET A 89 20.38 -1.84 5.87
CA MET A 89 18.92 -1.73 5.90
C MET A 89 18.49 -0.47 6.67
N PRO A 90 17.45 0.24 6.21
CA PRO A 90 16.93 1.39 6.92
C PRO A 90 16.37 0.97 8.29
N PRO A 91 16.63 1.72 9.37
CA PRO A 91 16.12 1.38 10.70
C PRO A 91 14.60 1.36 10.74
N SER A 92 13.94 2.22 9.97
CA SER A 92 12.48 2.28 9.84
C SER A 92 11.85 1.01 9.25
N LEU A 93 12.65 0.10 8.69
CA LEU A 93 12.16 -1.21 8.25
C LEU A 93 11.68 -2.07 9.41
N GLN A 94 12.21 -1.87 10.63
CA GLN A 94 11.79 -2.64 11.81
C GLN A 94 10.36 -2.29 12.25
N GLU A 95 9.90 -1.08 11.94
CA GLU A 95 8.54 -0.60 12.25
C GLU A 95 7.51 -1.05 11.19
N TYR A 96 7.97 -1.63 10.08
CA TYR A 96 7.07 -2.01 8.99
C TYR A 96 6.28 -3.28 9.33
N GLU A 97 4.98 -3.10 9.48
CA GLU A 97 4.02 -4.19 9.55
C GLU A 97 3.07 -4.16 8.36
N ARG A 98 2.88 -5.33 7.74
CA ARG A 98 1.93 -5.47 6.64
C ARG A 98 0.50 -5.38 7.17
N PRO A 99 -0.38 -4.54 6.60
CA PRO A 99 -1.79 -4.57 6.92
C PRO A 99 -2.35 -5.92 6.48
N MET A 100 -2.77 -6.73 7.45
CA MET A 100 -3.46 -8.00 7.21
C MET A 100 -4.94 -7.83 7.48
N VAL A 101 -5.76 -8.30 6.54
CA VAL A 101 -7.18 -8.51 6.74
C VAL A 101 -7.36 -9.72 7.64
N ARG A 102 -8.16 -9.60 8.71
CA ARG A 102 -8.62 -10.78 9.47
C ARG A 102 -9.63 -11.53 8.61
N ARG A 103 -9.19 -12.58 7.93
CA ARG A 103 -10.07 -13.53 7.26
C ARG A 103 -10.66 -14.45 8.33
N VAL A 104 -11.99 -14.39 8.51
CA VAL A 104 -12.76 -15.29 9.38
C VAL A 104 -13.02 -16.59 8.64
#